data_AF-A0A530AHY1-F1
#
_entry.id   AF-A0A530AHY1-F1
#
_cell.length_a   1.000
_cell.length_b   1.000
_cell.length_c   1.000
_cell.angle_alpha   90.00
_cell.angle_beta   90.00
_cell.angle_gamma   90.00
#
_symmetry.space_group_name_H-M   'P 1'
#
loop_
_entity.id
_entity.type
_entity.pdbx_description
1 polymer ?
#
loop_
_entity_poly.entity_id
_entity_poly.type
_entity_poly.pdbx_seq_one_letter_code
_entity_poly.pdbx_strand_id
1 'polypeptide(L)' 'MGWLPVLEAGPRPVYLKIVDALADARSNGRLQPGDKLPPQRELA' A
#
# COMPACT_ATOMS: atom_id res chain seq x y z
N MET A 1 11.05 3.24 9.10
CA MET A 1 10.57 1.88 8.79
C MET A 1 9.31 2.06 7.97
N GLY A 2 9.44 2.00 6.64
CA GLY A 2 8.36 2.34 5.72
C GLY A 2 7.27 1.26 5.67
N TRP A 3 6.08 1.65 5.25
CA TRP A 3 4.98 0.73 4.99
C TRP A 3 5.20 -0.02 3.67
N LEU A 4 5.26 -1.35 3.70
CA LEU A 4 5.23 -2.21 2.51
C LEU A 4 3.97 -3.09 2.53
N PRO A 5 3.03 -2.92 1.58
CA PRO A 5 1.84 -3.74 1.51
C PRO A 5 2.16 -5.16 1.02
N VAL A 6 1.45 -6.15 1.56
CA VAL A 6 1.35 -7.46 0.93
C VAL A 6 0.25 -7.38 -0.13
N LEU A 7 0.62 -7.44 -1.40
CA LEU A 7 -0.34 -7.39 -2.50
C LEU A 7 -0.94 -8.78 -2.74
N GLU A 8 -2.27 -8.87 -2.78
CA GLU A 8 -2.92 -10.15 -3.06
C GLU A 8 -2.66 -10.64 -4.49
N ALA A 9 -2.45 -11.96 -4.62
CA ALA A 9 -2.34 -12.62 -5.91
C ALA A 9 -3.71 -12.58 -6.62
N GLY A 10 -3.73 -12.17 -7.89
CA GLY A 10 -4.98 -12.08 -8.65
C GLY A 10 -4.85 -11.25 -9.92
N PRO A 11 -5.85 -11.31 -10.82
CA PRO A 11 -5.78 -10.74 -12.17
C PRO A 11 -5.89 -9.20 -12.20
N ARG A 12 -6.10 -8.54 -11.05
CA ARG A 12 -6.22 -7.08 -11.00
C ARG A 12 -4.87 -6.38 -11.28
N PRO A 13 -4.89 -5.22 -11.94
CA PRO A 13 -3.70 -4.38 -12.09
C PRO A 13 -3.03 -4.05 -10.75
N VAL A 14 -1.69 -4.02 -10.74
CA VAL A 14 -0.87 -3.79 -9.55
C VAL A 14 -1.20 -2.44 -8.88
N TYR A 15 -1.41 -1.38 -9.67
CA TYR A 15 -1.72 -0.06 -9.13
C TYR A 15 -3.02 -0.03 -8.30
N LEU A 16 -4.05 -0.79 -8.70
CA LEU A 16 -5.31 -0.87 -7.94
C LEU A 16 -5.11 -1.61 -6.62
N LYS A 17 -4.30 -2.68 -6.62
CA LYS A 17 -3.99 -3.42 -5.40
C LYS A 17 -3.24 -2.56 -4.39
N ILE A 18 -2.32 -1.72 -4.86
CA ILE A 18 -1.60 -0.76 -4.01
C ILE A 18 -2.61 0.21 -3.39
N VAL A 19 -3.53 0.78 -4.18
CA VAL A 19 -4.57 1.70 -3.68
C VAL A 19 -5.44 1.04 -2.62
N ASP A 20 -5.90 -0.20 -2.86
CA ASP A 20 -6.69 -0.96 -1.89
C ASP A 20 -5.92 -1.19 -0.59
N ALA A 21 -4.65 -1.60 -0.70
CA ALA A 21 -3.81 -1.82 0.47
C ALA A 21 -3.56 -0.52 1.26
N LEU A 22 -3.40 0.63 0.58
CA LEU A 22 -3.30 1.94 1.23
C LEU A 22 -4.58 2.28 2.01
N ALA A 23 -5.74 2.08 1.38
CA ALA A 23 -7.03 2.35 2.01
C ALA A 23 -7.25 1.47 3.24
N ASP A 24 -6.88 0.20 3.16
CA ASP A 24 -6.96 -0.75 4.26
C ASP A 24 -5.97 -0.41 5.38
N ALA A 25 -4.73 -0.09 5.05
CA ALA A 25 -3.72 0.29 6.04
C ALA A 25 -4.07 1.58 6.78
N ARG A 26 -4.67 2.56 6.09
CA ARG A 26 -5.22 3.77 6.71
C ARG A 26 -6.40 3.45 7.63
N SER A 27 -7.32 2.60 7.19
CA SER A 27 -8.51 2.23 7.97
C SER A 27 -8.15 1.42 9.22
N ASN A 28 -7.13 0.58 9.14
CA ASN A 28 -6.60 -0.21 10.26
C ASN A 28 -5.60 0.57 11.14
N GLY A 29 -5.39 1.87 10.88
CA GLY A 29 -4.49 2.72 11.67
C GLY A 29 -2.99 2.42 11.51
N ARG A 30 -2.62 1.54 10.57
CA ARG A 30 -1.22 1.21 10.25
C ARG A 30 -0.53 2.31 9.43
N LEU A 31 -1.31 3.18 8.80
CA LEU A 31 -0.83 4.30 7.98
C LEU A 31 -1.51 5.58 8.45
N GLN A 32 -0.72 6.49 8.99
CA GLN A 32 -1.18 7.78 9.48
C GLN A 32 -0.90 8.90 8.47
N PRO A 33 -1.70 9.99 8.47
CA PRO A 33 -1.37 11.19 7.71
C PRO A 33 0.02 11.71 8.11
N GLY A 34 0.95 11.75 7.16
CA GLY A 34 2.34 12.15 7.40
C GLY A 34 3.34 11.00 7.40
N ASP A 35 2.88 9.75 7.43
CA ASP A 35 3.76 8.60 7.21
C ASP A 35 4.32 8.62 5.80
N LYS A 36 5.63 8.42 5.69
CA LYS A 36 6.33 8.35 4.41
C LYS A 36 6.00 7.04 3.71
N LEU A 37 5.36 7.16 2.55
CA LEU A 37 5.23 6.06 1.62
C LEU A 37 6.60 5.77 0.97
N PRO A 38 6.93 4.48 0.74
CA PRO A 38 8.12 4.13 -0.01
C PRO A 38 8.03 4.63 -1.46
N PRO A 39 9.15 4.80 -2.15
CA PRO A 39 9.16 5.19 -3.56
C PRO A 39 8.42 4.16 -4.43
N GLN A 40 7.77 4.62 -5.50
CA GLN A 40 6.94 3.79 -6.38
C GLN A 40 7.66 2.53 -6.90
N ARG A 41 9.00 2.60 -7.08
CA ARG A 41 9.82 1.46 -7.49
C ARG A 41 9.80 0.29 -6.49
N GLU A 42 9.64 0.56 -5.21
CA GLU A 42 9.58 -0.47 -4.16
C GLU A 42 8.17 -1.02 -3.96
N LEU A 43 7.15 -0.37 -4.55
CA LEU A 43 5.76 -0.81 -4.51
C LEU A 43 5.37 -1.70 -5.70
N ALA A 44 6.18 -1.71 -6.77
CA ALA A 44 5.90 -2.39 -8.05
C ALA A 44 6.59 -3.75 -8.15
#